data_AF-A0A6A7GD03-F1
#
_entry.id   AF-A0A6A7GD03-F1
#
_cell.length_a   1.000
_cell.length_b   1.000
_cell.length_c   1.000
_cell.angle_alpha   90.00
_cell.angle_beta   90.00
_cell.angle_gamma   90.00
#
_symmetry.space_group_name_H-M   'P 1'
#
loop_
_entity.id
_entity.type
_entity.pdbx_description
1 polymer ?
#
loop_
_entity_poly.entity_id
_entity_poly.type
_entity_poly.pdbx_seq_one_letter_code
_entity_poly.pdbx_strand_id
1 'polypeptide(L)'
;MMINKSACMDCGRGRWPHRNMSSCYELPHRYMRWNTLFSLVPLGISCIGSLVTITIMGIFFKHHDTPVVKASGRELSYMLLFGILICYTNTFVLLAMPGVIICACQRFGVGFGFSLIYSALLTKTNRISRIFDSASKSARRPGFISPKSQVVITCFLVSIQVAATVVWLVIEAPGARFD
;
A
#
# COMPACT_ATOMS: atom_id res chain seq x y z
N MET A 1 -1.51 -10.65 37.78
CA MET A 1 -2.49 -10.75 38.87
C MET A 1 -1.94 -11.65 39.97
N MET A 2 -2.07 -11.26 41.23
CA MET A 2 -1.67 -12.08 42.37
C MET A 2 -2.68 -13.22 42.57
N ILE A 3 -2.18 -14.45 42.63
CA ILE A 3 -2.96 -15.63 43.07
C ILE A 3 -2.79 -15.82 44.58
N ASN A 4 -1.55 -15.64 45.07
CA ASN A 4 -1.19 -15.74 46.48
C ASN A 4 0.03 -14.84 46.79
N LYS A 5 0.43 -14.74 48.06
CA LYS A 5 1.50 -13.87 48.58
C LYS A 5 2.89 -14.11 47.95
N SER A 6 3.09 -15.26 47.31
CA SER A 6 4.34 -15.67 46.65
C SER A 6 4.16 -16.06 45.16
N ALA A 7 2.95 -15.93 44.59
CA ALA A 7 2.67 -16.37 43.23
C ALA A 7 1.85 -15.35 42.43
N CYS A 8 2.35 -14.99 41.25
CA CYS A 8 1.72 -14.10 40.28
C CYS A 8 1.47 -14.84 38.97
N MET A 9 0.31 -14.58 38.35
CA MET A 9 -0.02 -15.01 36.99
C MET A 9 -0.08 -13.84 36.03
N ASP A 10 0.24 -14.10 34.77
CA ASP A 10 0.07 -13.12 33.70
C ASP A 10 -1.42 -12.87 33.40
N CYS A 11 -1.78 -11.63 33.06
CA CYS A 11 -3.18 -11.26 32.75
C CYS A 11 -3.62 -11.70 31.34
N GLY A 12 -2.72 -12.26 30.53
CA GLY A 12 -2.96 -12.57 29.13
C GLY A 12 -2.87 -11.33 28.25
N ARG A 13 -2.84 -11.53 26.92
CA ARG A 13 -2.80 -10.43 25.95
C ARG A 13 -4.07 -9.57 26.03
N GLY A 14 -3.92 -8.25 26.00
CA GLY A 14 -5.05 -7.31 25.98
C GLY A 14 -5.61 -6.91 27.33
N ARG A 15 -4.98 -7.33 28.42
CA ARG A 15 -5.45 -7.09 29.77
C ARG A 15 -4.33 -6.57 30.67
N TRP A 16 -4.64 -5.57 31.48
CA TRP A 16 -3.70 -5.01 32.44
C TRP A 16 -4.17 -5.27 33.87
N PRO A 17 -3.27 -5.58 34.82
CA PRO A 17 -3.65 -5.72 36.21
C PRO A 17 -4.16 -4.39 36.78
N HIS A 18 -5.23 -4.46 37.56
CA HIS A 18 -5.71 -3.32 38.33
C HIS A 18 -4.66 -2.92 39.38
N ARG A 19 -4.75 -1.71 39.94
CA ARG A 19 -3.76 -1.18 40.91
C ARG A 19 -3.64 -2.06 42.18
N ASN A 20 -4.72 -2.75 42.53
CA ASN A 20 -4.78 -3.71 43.64
C ASN A 20 -4.23 -5.10 43.28
N MET A 21 -3.77 -5.31 42.05
CA MET A 21 -3.19 -6.56 41.52
C MET A 21 -4.09 -7.80 41.63
N SER A 22 -5.35 -7.61 42.03
CA SER A 22 -6.35 -8.65 42.33
C SER A 22 -7.26 -9.00 41.15
N SER A 23 -7.30 -8.18 40.11
CA SER A 23 -8.06 -8.44 38.89
C SER A 23 -7.36 -7.81 37.69
N CYS A 24 -7.69 -8.29 36.49
CA CYS A 24 -7.23 -7.71 35.24
C CYS A 24 -8.41 -7.00 34.56
N TYR A 25 -8.17 -5.85 33.95
CA TYR A 25 -9.15 -5.14 33.13
C TYR A 25 -8.68 -5.12 31.67
N GLU A 26 -9.62 -5.05 30.73
CA GLU A 26 -9.30 -5.01 29.29
C GLU A 26 -8.80 -3.62 28.91
N LEU A 27 -7.68 -3.57 28.17
CA LEU A 27 -7.11 -2.31 27.70
C LEU A 27 -8.07 -1.68 26.67
N PRO A 28 -8.56 -0.45 26.90
CA PRO A 28 -9.47 0.17 25.96
C PRO A 28 -8.72 0.46 24.65
N HIS A 29 -9.29 0.00 23.53
CA HIS A 29 -8.76 0.29 22.20
C HIS A 29 -8.75 1.80 21.93
N ARG A 30 -7.55 2.39 21.87
CA ARG A 30 -7.35 3.76 21.41
C ARG A 30 -7.49 3.79 19.89
N TYR A 31 -8.69 4.04 19.39
CA TYR A 31 -8.92 4.33 17.98
C TYR A 31 -8.83 5.84 17.71
N MET A 32 -8.43 6.21 16.50
CA MET A 32 -8.46 7.60 16.04
C MET A 32 -9.92 8.05 15.97
N ARG A 33 -10.29 9.08 16.74
CA ARG A 33 -11.65 9.61 16.70
C ARG A 33 -11.85 10.37 15.37
N TRP A 34 -12.90 10.02 14.62
CA TRP A 34 -13.29 10.68 13.36
C TRP A 34 -13.40 12.20 13.44
N ASN A 35 -13.63 12.74 14.64
CA ASN A 35 -13.84 14.16 14.90
C ASN A 35 -12.55 14.96 15.18
N THR A 36 -11.36 14.43 14.85
CA THR A 36 -10.09 15.13 15.01
C THR A 36 -9.56 15.62 13.66
N LEU A 37 -8.98 16.82 13.64
CA LEU A 37 -8.42 17.45 12.42
C LEU A 37 -7.43 16.53 11.68
N PHE A 38 -6.67 15.74 12.44
CA PHE A 38 -5.72 14.73 11.95
C PHE A 38 -6.37 13.62 11.12
N SER A 39 -7.66 13.33 11.30
CA SER A 39 -8.41 12.36 10.49
C SER A 39 -9.11 13.04 9.31
N LEU A 40 -9.66 14.24 9.53
CA LEU A 40 -10.45 14.94 8.52
C LEU A 40 -9.62 15.42 7.32
N VAL A 41 -8.41 15.93 7.57
CA VAL A 41 -7.50 16.42 6.52
C VAL A 41 -7.11 15.30 5.54
N PRO A 42 -6.55 14.15 5.97
CA PRO A 42 -6.18 13.08 5.04
C PRO A 42 -7.39 12.44 4.35
N LEU A 43 -8.57 12.42 4.98
CA LEU A 43 -9.82 12.02 4.31
C LEU A 43 -10.17 12.97 3.17
N GLY A 44 -10.16 14.28 3.42
CA GLY A 44 -10.46 15.29 2.40
C GLY A 44 -9.50 15.18 1.21
N ILE A 45 -8.19 15.09 1.48
CA ILE A 45 -7.17 14.92 0.44
C ILE A 45 -7.38 13.62 -0.33
N SER A 46 -7.72 12.52 0.35
CA SER A 46 -7.93 11.23 -0.31
C SER A 46 -9.19 11.21 -1.17
N CYS A 47 -10.28 11.87 -0.74
CA CYS A 47 -11.49 12.05 -1.55
C CYS A 47 -11.18 12.84 -2.83
N ILE A 48 -10.57 14.02 -2.69
CA ILE A 48 -10.23 14.89 -3.83
C ILE A 48 -9.26 14.18 -4.77
N GLY A 49 -8.19 13.58 -4.22
CA GLY A 49 -7.19 12.84 -4.97
C GLY A 49 -7.79 11.65 -5.73
N SER A 50 -8.72 10.90 -5.12
CA SER A 50 -9.43 9.80 -5.78
C SER A 50 -10.27 10.29 -6.94
N LEU A 51 -11.06 11.36 -6.74
CA LEU A 51 -11.89 11.95 -7.81
C LEU A 51 -11.05 12.41 -9.00
N VAL A 52 -9.93 13.10 -8.74
CA VAL A 52 -8.99 13.53 -9.77
C VAL A 52 -8.39 12.31 -10.48
N THR A 53 -7.95 11.29 -9.75
CA THR A 53 -7.34 10.08 -10.32
C THR A 53 -8.32 9.31 -11.21
N ILE A 54 -9.57 9.15 -10.77
CA ILE A 54 -10.64 8.49 -11.55
C ILE A 54 -10.93 9.30 -12.82
N THR A 55 -10.98 10.63 -12.72
CA THR A 55 -11.19 11.51 -13.87
C THR A 55 -10.06 11.35 -14.89
N ILE A 56 -8.80 11.37 -14.44
CA ILE A 56 -7.63 11.13 -15.30
C ILE A 56 -7.70 9.74 -15.94
N MET A 57 -8.04 8.71 -15.17
CA MET A 57 -8.19 7.35 -15.69
C MET A 57 -9.28 7.27 -16.76
N GLY A 58 -10.43 7.92 -16.56
CA GLY A 58 -11.50 8.02 -17.55
C GLY A 58 -11.09 8.76 -18.82
N ILE A 59 -10.32 9.86 -18.69
CA ILE A 59 -9.75 10.59 -19.83
C ILE A 59 -8.79 9.69 -20.62
N PHE A 60 -7.89 8.97 -19.93
CA PHE A 60 -6.95 8.03 -20.54
C PHE A 60 -7.68 6.89 -21.27
N PHE A 61 -8.77 6.39 -20.70
CA PHE A 61 -9.59 5.34 -21.31
C PHE A 61 -10.28 5.83 -22.58
N LYS A 62 -10.90 7.02 -22.52
CA LYS A 62 -11.56 7.63 -23.69
C LYS A 62 -10.57 7.98 -24.80
N HIS A 63 -9.40 8.48 -24.44
CA HIS A 63 -8.36 8.90 -25.39
C HIS A 63 -7.26 7.85 -25.56
N HIS A 64 -7.59 6.56 -25.42
CA HIS A 64 -6.56 5.52 -25.38
C HIS A 64 -5.73 5.45 -26.68
N ASP A 65 -6.30 5.87 -27.81
CA ASP A 65 -5.64 5.90 -29.12
C ASP A 65 -4.85 7.18 -29.40
N THR A 66 -4.89 8.17 -28.51
CA THR A 66 -4.08 9.37 -28.69
C THR A 66 -2.59 9.04 -28.67
N PRO A 67 -1.79 9.67 -29.54
CA PRO A 67 -0.35 9.38 -29.65
C PRO A 67 0.39 9.63 -28.33
N VAL A 68 -0.11 10.55 -27.51
CA VAL A 68 0.41 10.86 -26.17
C VAL A 68 0.31 9.65 -25.22
N VAL A 69 -0.87 9.03 -25.12
CA VAL A 69 -1.10 7.86 -24.26
C VAL A 69 -0.31 6.64 -24.76
N LYS A 70 -0.24 6.47 -26.08
CA LYS A 70 0.51 5.37 -26.72
C LYS A 70 2.02 5.49 -26.48
N ALA A 71 2.58 6.70 -26.56
CA ALA A 71 4.01 6.95 -26.34
C ALA A 71 4.44 6.74 -24.88
N SER A 72 3.58 7.08 -23.91
CA SER A 72 3.84 6.99 -22.47
C SER A 72 3.87 5.54 -21.93
N GLY A 73 3.40 4.56 -22.73
CA GLY A 73 3.21 3.18 -22.28
C GLY A 73 1.88 3.05 -21.55
N ARG A 74 0.84 2.75 -22.32
CA ARG A 74 -0.57 2.68 -21.89
C ARG A 74 -0.73 1.82 -20.62
N GLU A 75 -0.22 0.59 -20.68
CA GLU A 75 -0.29 -0.39 -19.58
C GLU A 75 0.37 0.11 -18.28
N LEU A 76 1.59 0.66 -18.37
CA LEU A 76 2.31 1.15 -17.19
C LEU A 76 1.63 2.37 -16.55
N SER A 77 1.00 3.21 -17.38
CA SER A 77 0.24 4.37 -16.89
C SER A 77 -1.01 3.94 -16.13
N TYR A 78 -1.71 2.92 -16.62
CA TYR A 78 -2.84 2.32 -15.89
C TYR A 78 -2.40 1.68 -14.58
N MET A 79 -1.29 0.92 -14.57
CA MET A 79 -0.75 0.35 -13.33
C MET A 79 -0.39 1.42 -12.30
N LEU A 80 0.20 2.54 -12.74
CA LEU A 80 0.55 3.66 -11.88
C LEU A 80 -0.70 4.35 -11.30
N LEU A 81 -1.69 4.66 -12.14
CA LEU A 81 -2.96 5.26 -11.71
C LEU A 81 -3.72 4.34 -10.75
N PHE A 82 -3.69 3.03 -11.01
CA PHE A 82 -4.29 2.03 -10.13
C PHE A 82 -3.58 1.97 -8.77
N GLY A 83 -2.24 1.99 -8.73
CA GLY A 83 -1.49 2.06 -7.48
C GLY A 83 -1.80 3.31 -6.67
N ILE A 84 -1.94 4.48 -7.33
CA ILE A 84 -2.34 5.74 -6.68
C ILE A 84 -3.75 5.62 -6.08
N LEU A 85 -4.71 5.03 -6.81
CA LEU A 85 -6.06 4.81 -6.31
C LEU A 85 -6.07 3.90 -5.06
N ILE A 86 -5.24 2.85 -5.05
CA ILE A 86 -5.06 1.98 -3.89
C ILE A 86 -4.52 2.77 -2.69
N CYS A 87 -3.51 3.62 -2.91
CA CYS A 87 -2.97 4.46 -1.83
C CYS A 87 -4.03 5.38 -1.22
N TYR A 88 -4.86 6.04 -2.03
CA TYR A 88 -5.96 6.85 -1.51
C TYR A 88 -7.03 6.03 -0.80
N THR A 89 -7.38 4.86 -1.32
CA THR A 89 -8.35 3.95 -0.69
C THR A 89 -7.83 3.44 0.66
N ASN A 90 -6.52 3.17 0.74
CA ASN A 90 -5.88 2.70 1.96
C ASN A 90 -5.94 3.74 3.10
N THR A 91 -5.96 5.05 2.79
CA THR A 91 -6.19 6.08 3.81
C THR A 91 -7.51 5.86 4.55
N PHE A 92 -8.58 5.45 3.87
CA PHE A 92 -9.86 5.15 4.51
C PHE A 92 -9.78 3.89 5.38
N VAL A 93 -9.06 2.86 4.90
CA VAL A 93 -8.85 1.61 5.66
C VAL A 93 -8.07 1.88 6.95
N LEU A 94 -7.08 2.78 6.90
CA LEU A 94 -6.28 3.17 8.06
C LEU A 94 -7.11 3.90 9.14
N LEU A 95 -8.15 4.63 8.74
CA LEU A 95 -9.06 5.32 9.65
C LEU A 95 -10.21 4.43 10.15
N ALA A 96 -10.47 3.30 9.50
CA ALA A 96 -11.51 2.37 9.91
C ALA A 96 -11.18 1.73 11.27
N MET A 97 -12.21 1.26 11.97
CA MET A 97 -12.06 0.65 13.29
C MET A 97 -11.07 -0.53 13.23
N PRO A 98 -10.09 -0.61 14.14
CA PRO A 98 -9.06 -1.64 14.07
C PRO A 98 -9.68 -3.02 14.22
N GLY A 99 -9.48 -3.85 13.21
CA GLY A 99 -9.85 -5.27 13.17
C GLY A 99 -8.78 -6.08 12.46
N VAL A 100 -8.76 -7.39 12.66
CA VAL A 100 -7.76 -8.30 12.06
C VAL A 100 -7.71 -8.16 10.54
N ILE A 101 -8.89 -8.10 9.90
CA ILE A 101 -9.03 -7.94 8.45
C ILE A 101 -8.54 -6.55 8.02
N ILE A 102 -8.93 -5.49 8.74
CA ILE A 102 -8.53 -4.11 8.44
C ILE A 102 -7.00 -3.96 8.56
N CYS A 103 -6.39 -4.53 9.59
CA CYS A 103 -4.94 -4.51 9.80
C CYS A 103 -4.19 -5.26 8.68
N ALA A 104 -4.68 -6.43 8.27
CA ALA A 104 -4.13 -7.18 7.16
C ALA A 104 -4.28 -6.40 5.83
N CYS A 105 -5.46 -5.85 5.55
CA CYS A 105 -5.73 -5.02 4.37
C CYS A 105 -4.86 -3.77 4.35
N GLN A 106 -4.62 -3.12 5.48
CA GLN A 106 -3.77 -1.93 5.56
C GLN A 106 -2.31 -2.27 5.27
N ARG A 107 -1.78 -3.33 5.89
CA ARG A 107 -0.38 -3.75 5.71
C ARG A 107 -0.12 -4.19 4.27
N PHE A 108 -1.07 -4.92 3.68
CA PHE A 108 -0.99 -5.34 2.29
C PHE A 108 -1.22 -4.17 1.31
N GLY A 109 -2.25 -3.36 1.53
CA GLY A 109 -2.66 -2.26 0.65
C GLY A 109 -1.59 -1.18 0.51
N VAL A 110 -0.97 -0.77 1.62
CA VAL A 110 0.18 0.15 1.60
C VAL A 110 1.34 -0.42 0.79
N GLY A 111 1.77 -1.64 1.13
CA GLY A 111 2.92 -2.27 0.48
C GLY A 111 2.69 -2.49 -1.02
N PHE A 112 1.51 -2.97 -1.38
CA PHE A 112 1.13 -3.25 -2.76
C PHE A 112 0.99 -1.97 -3.59
N GLY A 113 0.33 -0.93 -3.05
CA GLY A 113 0.17 0.36 -3.73
C GLY A 113 1.51 1.02 -4.04
N PHE A 114 2.40 1.14 -3.05
CA PHE A 114 3.74 1.69 -3.27
C PHE A 114 4.56 0.84 -4.24
N SER A 115 4.51 -0.50 -4.11
CA SER A 115 5.23 -1.40 -5.02
C SER A 115 4.84 -1.21 -6.48
N LEU A 116 3.54 -1.10 -6.76
CA LEU A 116 3.03 -0.84 -8.11
C LEU A 116 3.54 0.49 -8.67
N ILE A 117 3.44 1.57 -7.89
CA ILE A 117 3.85 2.91 -8.32
C ILE A 117 5.35 2.93 -8.61
N TYR A 118 6.19 2.47 -7.67
CA TYR A 118 7.64 2.50 -7.84
C TYR A 118 8.11 1.56 -8.95
N SER A 119 7.53 0.37 -9.09
CA SER A 119 7.89 -0.57 -10.16
C SER A 119 7.52 -0.01 -11.55
N ALA A 120 6.36 0.62 -11.68
CA ALA A 120 5.93 1.24 -12.93
C ALA A 120 6.79 2.46 -13.28
N LEU A 121 7.10 3.32 -12.30
CA LEU A 121 8.00 4.46 -12.49
C LEU A 121 9.41 4.00 -12.90
N LEU A 122 9.97 3.04 -12.16
CA LEU A 122 11.29 2.47 -12.44
C LEU A 122 11.34 1.90 -13.86
N THR A 123 10.30 1.17 -14.29
CA THR A 123 10.21 0.60 -15.64
C THR A 123 10.10 1.67 -16.71
N LYS A 124 9.34 2.75 -16.47
CA LYS A 124 9.27 3.90 -17.39
C LYS A 124 10.62 4.61 -17.52
N THR A 125 11.28 4.88 -16.41
CA THR A 125 12.59 5.55 -16.38
C THR A 125 13.68 4.70 -17.05
N ASN A 126 13.71 3.39 -16.77
CA ASN A 126 14.64 2.46 -17.42
C ASN A 126 14.43 2.41 -18.94
N ARG A 127 13.17 2.40 -19.41
CA ARG A 127 12.90 2.48 -20.85
C ARG A 127 13.48 3.75 -21.47
N ILE A 128 13.26 4.91 -20.85
CA ILE A 128 13.75 6.20 -21.35
C ILE A 128 15.28 6.19 -21.41
N SER A 129 15.94 5.77 -20.32
CA SER A 129 17.40 5.65 -20.25
C SER A 129 17.97 4.77 -21.37
N ARG A 130 17.34 3.61 -21.63
CA ARG A 130 17.77 2.70 -22.70
C ARG A 130 17.54 3.25 -24.11
N ILE A 131 16.50 4.06 -24.30
CA ILE A 131 16.28 4.77 -25.57
C ILE A 131 17.41 5.77 -25.81
N PHE A 132 17.79 6.56 -24.81
CA PHE A 132 18.87 7.53 -24.93
C PHE A 132 20.26 6.88 -25.10
N ASP A 133 20.57 5.84 -24.32
CA ASP A 133 21.84 5.08 -24.46
C ASP A 133 21.98 4.46 -25.85
N SER A 134 20.90 3.86 -26.36
CA SER A 134 20.91 3.30 -27.71
C SER A 134 21.00 4.38 -28.77
N ALA A 135 20.26 5.50 -28.64
CA ALA A 135 20.39 6.62 -29.56
C ALA A 135 21.82 7.18 -29.62
N SER A 136 22.56 7.13 -28.51
CA SER A 136 23.97 7.55 -28.44
C SER A 136 24.96 6.53 -29.03
N LYS A 137 24.65 5.22 -29.01
CA LYS A 137 25.58 4.16 -29.43
C LYS A 137 25.31 3.60 -30.83
N SER A 138 24.04 3.49 -31.25
CA SER A 138 23.65 2.91 -32.55
C SER A 138 22.15 3.08 -32.83
N ALA A 139 21.75 3.35 -34.08
CA ALA A 139 20.34 3.45 -34.52
C ALA A 139 19.54 2.12 -34.42
N ARG A 140 20.10 1.06 -33.83
CA ARG A 140 19.44 -0.24 -33.64
C ARG A 140 18.38 -0.13 -32.54
N ARG A 141 17.18 -0.69 -32.79
CA ARG A 141 16.11 -0.72 -31.77
C ARG A 141 16.58 -1.52 -30.53
N PRO A 142 16.51 -0.96 -29.32
CA PRO A 142 16.83 -1.69 -28.10
C PRO A 142 15.88 -2.88 -27.89
N GLY A 143 16.38 -4.01 -27.39
CA GLY A 143 15.52 -5.12 -26.91
C GLY A 143 14.63 -4.68 -25.73
N PHE A 144 13.64 -5.46 -25.28
CA PHE A 144 12.80 -5.15 -24.10
C PHE A 144 12.01 -3.82 -24.11
N ILE A 145 11.80 -3.18 -25.27
CA ILE A 145 10.92 -1.99 -25.39
C ILE A 145 9.44 -2.36 -25.57
N SER A 146 9.15 -3.63 -25.84
CA SER A 146 7.77 -4.08 -26.05
C SER A 146 6.92 -3.86 -24.79
N PRO A 147 5.71 -3.28 -24.90
CA PRO A 147 4.83 -3.02 -23.76
C PRO A 147 4.53 -4.28 -22.94
N LYS A 148 4.41 -5.45 -23.58
CA LYS A 148 4.24 -6.74 -22.88
C LYS A 148 5.43 -7.06 -21.97
N SER A 149 6.64 -6.82 -22.44
CA SER A 149 7.85 -7.07 -21.65
C SER A 149 7.96 -6.13 -20.46
N GLN A 150 7.51 -4.88 -20.60
CA GLN A 150 7.52 -3.91 -19.51
C GLN A 150 6.51 -4.28 -18.40
N VAL A 151 5.33 -4.75 -18.80
CA VAL A 151 4.33 -5.29 -17.88
C VAL A 151 4.90 -6.48 -17.11
N VAL A 152 5.55 -7.43 -17.80
CA VAL A 152 6.18 -8.60 -17.15
C VAL A 152 7.25 -8.17 -16.14
N ILE A 153 8.13 -7.22 -16.48
CA ILE A 153 9.15 -6.71 -15.55
C ILE A 153 8.49 -6.06 -14.33
N THR A 154 7.46 -5.24 -14.55
CA THR A 154 6.72 -4.57 -13.47
C THR A 154 6.04 -5.59 -12.55
N CYS A 155 5.34 -6.59 -13.11
CA CYS A 155 4.71 -7.66 -12.34
C CYS A 155 5.73 -8.49 -11.56
N PHE A 156 6.90 -8.76 -12.13
CA PHE A 156 7.98 -9.49 -11.45
C PHE A 156 8.48 -8.71 -10.23
N LEU A 157 8.77 -7.41 -10.38
CA LEU A 157 9.19 -6.54 -9.28
C LEU A 157 8.13 -6.47 -8.17
N VAL A 158 6.86 -6.32 -8.55
CA VAL A 158 5.74 -6.32 -7.59
C VAL A 158 5.62 -7.65 -6.87
N SER A 159 5.81 -8.77 -7.57
CA SER A 159 5.71 -10.11 -6.99
C SER A 159 6.77 -10.34 -5.90
N ILE A 160 7.99 -9.83 -6.09
CA ILE A 160 9.05 -9.88 -5.07
C ILE A 160 8.60 -9.14 -3.80
N GLN A 161 8.06 -7.92 -3.95
CA GLN A 161 7.59 -7.13 -2.81
C GLN A 161 6.39 -7.78 -2.11
N VAL A 162 5.46 -8.35 -2.88
CA VAL A 162 4.30 -9.09 -2.36
C VAL A 162 4.76 -10.31 -1.56
N ALA A 163 5.69 -11.10 -2.09
CA ALA A 163 6.26 -12.24 -1.39
C ALA A 163 6.92 -11.82 -0.07
N ALA A 164 7.74 -10.76 -0.08
CA ALA A 164 8.34 -10.22 1.13
C ALA A 164 7.29 -9.77 2.16
N THR A 165 6.22 -9.12 1.69
CA THR A 165 5.11 -8.67 2.55
C THR A 165 4.32 -9.83 3.14
N VAL A 166 4.09 -10.90 2.35
CA VAL A 166 3.42 -12.13 2.81
C VAL A 166 4.27 -12.86 3.84
N VAL A 167 5.58 -13.03 3.58
CA VAL A 167 6.51 -13.63 4.55
C VAL A 167 6.51 -12.83 5.84
N TRP A 168 6.56 -11.50 5.75
CA TRP A 168 6.48 -10.62 6.91
C TRP A 168 5.17 -10.77 7.67
N LEU A 169 4.05 -10.95 6.97
CA LEU A 169 2.72 -11.13 7.58
C LEU A 169 2.55 -12.52 8.22
N VAL A 170 3.27 -13.54 7.75
CA VAL A 170 3.31 -14.88 8.37
C VAL A 170 4.16 -14.87 9.64
N ILE A 171 5.32 -14.19 9.62
CA ILE A 171 6.21 -14.07 10.78
C ILE A 171 5.55 -13.20 11.86
N GLU A 172 5.03 -12.04 11.47
CA GLU A 172 4.32 -11.09 12.32
C GLU A 172 2.83 -11.15 12.00
N ALA A 173 2.17 -12.20 12.47
CA ALA A 173 0.74 -12.42 12.29
C ALA A 173 -0.04 -11.12 12.60
N PRO A 174 -0.98 -10.69 11.74
CA PRO A 174 -1.75 -9.47 11.93
C PRO A 174 -2.77 -9.66 13.07
N GLY A 175 -2.28 -9.72 14.30
CA GLY A 175 -3.06 -9.62 15.51
C GLY A 175 -2.86 -8.24 16.11
N ALA A 176 -3.92 -7.66 16.67
CA ALA A 176 -3.81 -6.44 17.46
C ALA A 176 -2.74 -6.66 18.54
N ARG A 177 -1.60 -5.99 18.41
CA ARG A 177 -0.65 -5.86 19.51
C ARG A 177 -1.36 -5.03 20.56
N PHE A 178 -1.77 -5.70 21.63
CA PHE A 178 -2.22 -5.01 22.83
C PHE A 178 -0.96 -4.60 23.59
N ASP A 179 -0.37 -3.48 23.21
CA ASP A 179 0.62 -2.78 24.02
C ASP A 179 -0.11 -1.90 25.06
#